data_AF-A0A090KQL6-F1
#
_entry.id   AF-A0A090KQL6-F1
#
_cell.length_a   1.000
_cell.length_b   1.000
_cell.length_c   1.000
_cell.angle_alpha   90.00
_cell.angle_beta   90.00
_cell.angle_gamma   90.00
#
_symmetry.space_group_name_H-M   'P 1'
#
loop_
_entity.id
_entity.type
_entity.pdbx_description
1 polymer ?
#
loop_
_entity_poly.entity_id
_entity_poly.type
_entity_poly.pdbx_seq_one_letter_code
_entity_poly.pdbx_strand_id
1 'polypeptide(L)'
;MFEVSCWYSFNNLKNTLIIWEGVMAIWNENCKSEMECVELWKEYNGNYINFFPYHNIKKITSDGYWTCAEIIGKFDNGKNFFYHAITPKKSKLFFDFILRFFNTSIIDIEITLDPNPYRNWSENECENRLMEWRDLSYHFLKKTAKINKNSNMPI
;
A
#
# COMPACT_ATOMS: atom_id res chain seq x y z
N MET A 1 22.06 10.97 7.04
CA MET A 1 20.80 10.26 6.75
C MET A 1 20.20 10.95 5.54
N PHE A 2 20.15 10.29 4.38
CA PHE A 2 19.60 10.92 3.18
C PHE A 2 18.08 10.86 3.27
N GLU A 3 17.43 12.01 3.36
CA GLU A 3 16.02 12.14 3.08
C GLU A 3 15.86 11.84 1.58
N VAL A 4 15.49 10.60 1.25
CA VAL A 4 15.37 10.20 -0.15
C VAL A 4 14.08 10.84 -0.66
N SER A 5 14.22 11.94 -1.39
CA SER A 5 13.15 12.79 -1.93
C SER A 5 12.13 12.09 -2.86
N CYS A 6 12.18 10.77 -3.00
CA CYS A 6 11.36 10.01 -3.94
C CYS A 6 10.46 8.91 -3.32
N TRP A 7 10.20 9.01 -2.02
CA TRP A 7 9.38 8.02 -1.30
C TRP A 7 8.06 8.60 -0.80
N TYR A 8 8.10 9.84 -0.32
CA TYR A 8 6.96 10.49 0.26
C TYR A 8 7.09 12.01 0.18
N SER A 9 5.97 12.70 0.37
CA SER A 9 5.91 14.09 0.79
C SER A 9 5.07 14.21 2.05
N PHE A 10 5.30 15.25 2.85
CA PHE A 10 4.55 15.47 4.09
C PHE A 10 3.80 16.80 4.05
N ASN A 11 2.49 16.74 4.29
CA ASN A 11 1.65 17.90 4.43
C ASN A 11 1.58 18.32 5.91
N ASN A 12 2.39 19.33 6.28
CA ASN A 12 2.47 19.86 7.64
C ASN A 12 1.14 20.41 8.18
N LEU A 13 0.26 20.95 7.32
CA LEU A 13 -1.02 21.53 7.76
C LEU A 13 -2.02 20.44 8.16
N LYS A 14 -1.99 19.30 7.47
CA LYS A 14 -2.92 18.18 7.68
C LYS A 14 -2.30 17.01 8.44
N ASN A 15 -1.02 17.07 8.79
CA ASN A 15 -0.23 15.96 9.33
C ASN A 15 -0.40 14.67 8.50
N THR A 16 -0.39 14.82 7.17
CA THR A 16 -0.65 13.71 6.25
C THR A 16 0.62 13.36 5.50
N LEU A 17 1.00 12.08 5.56
CA LEU A 17 2.06 11.50 4.75
C LEU A 17 1.49 11.04 3.41
N ILE A 18 2.04 11.54 2.32
CA ILE A 18 1.66 11.15 0.97
C ILE A 18 2.78 10.25 0.45
N ILE A 19 2.54 8.95 0.32
CA ILE A 19 3.56 8.00 -0.13
C ILE A 19 3.42 7.70 -1.63
N TRP A 20 4.55 7.54 -2.29
CA TRP A 20 4.61 7.34 -3.74
C TRP A 20 4.58 5.86 -4.11
N GLU A 21 4.42 5.60 -5.40
CA GLU A 21 4.37 4.25 -5.94
C GLU A 21 5.57 3.40 -5.49
N GLY A 22 5.27 2.17 -5.07
CA GLY A 22 6.23 1.20 -4.56
C GLY A 22 6.58 1.35 -3.08
N VAL A 23 6.04 2.33 -2.37
CA VAL A 23 6.30 2.53 -0.93
C VAL A 23 5.19 1.93 -0.08
N MET A 24 5.56 1.16 0.93
CA MET A 24 4.67 0.64 1.96
C MET A 24 4.94 1.36 3.27
N ALA A 25 3.92 1.93 3.88
CA ALA A 25 3.98 2.41 5.26
C ALA A 25 3.42 1.35 6.21
N ILE A 26 4.09 1.13 7.33
CA ILE A 26 3.69 0.21 8.40
C ILE A 26 3.74 0.99 9.72
N TRP A 27 2.74 0.83 10.59
CA TRP A 27 2.71 1.52 11.87
C TRP A 27 2.02 0.69 12.96
N ASN A 28 2.26 1.09 14.21
CA ASN A 28 1.49 0.63 15.35
C ASN A 28 0.41 1.65 15.69
N GLU A 29 -0.68 1.22 16.31
CA GLU A 29 -1.62 2.12 16.96
C GLU A 29 -1.39 2.13 18.46
N ASN A 30 -1.46 3.31 19.07
CA ASN A 30 -1.44 3.42 20.52
C ASN A 30 -2.82 3.15 21.15
N CYS A 31 -2.91 3.25 22.47
CA CYS A 31 -4.15 3.02 23.21
C CYS A 31 -5.31 4.00 22.88
N LYS A 32 -5.03 5.07 22.11
CA LYS A 32 -6.03 6.02 21.59
C LYS A 32 -6.32 5.82 20.10
N SER A 33 -5.83 4.72 19.50
CA SER A 33 -5.88 4.45 18.06
C SER A 33 -5.18 5.51 17.21
N GLU A 34 -4.17 6.20 17.77
CA GLU A 34 -3.34 7.12 17.02
C GLU A 34 -2.12 6.39 16.44
N MET A 35 -1.65 6.84 15.28
CA MET A 35 -0.51 6.23 14.59
C MET A 35 0.80 6.52 15.32
N GLU A 36 1.57 5.48 15.59
CA GLU A 36 2.91 5.55 16.19
C GLU A 36 3.92 4.70 15.41
N CYS A 37 5.18 5.12 15.46
CA CYS A 37 6.30 4.40 14.86
C CYS A 37 6.09 4.09 13.37
N VAL A 38 5.65 5.08 12.58
CA VAL A 38 5.51 4.89 11.13
C VAL A 38 6.87 4.55 10.52
N GLU A 39 6.90 3.46 9.78
CA GLU A 39 8.06 2.95 9.07
C GLU A 39 7.69 2.82 7.59
N LEU A 40 8.51 3.41 6.72
CA LEU A 40 8.38 3.30 5.28
C LEU A 40 9.32 2.23 4.76
N TRP A 41 8.82 1.39 3.87
CA TRP A 41 9.56 0.33 3.21
C TRP A 41 9.50 0.52 1.69
N LYS A 42 10.61 0.27 0.99
CA LYS A 42 10.66 0.25 -0.47
C LYS A 42 11.71 -0.74 -0.97
N GLU A 43 11.47 -1.30 -2.16
CA GLU A 43 12.51 -1.99 -2.92
C GLU A 43 13.53 -0.98 -3.46
N TYR A 44 14.82 -1.25 -3.23
CA TYR A 44 15.94 -0.47 -3.75
C TYR A 44 17.13 -1.38 -4.03
N ASN A 45 17.65 -1.34 -5.27
CA ASN A 45 18.80 -2.13 -5.72
C ASN A 45 18.69 -3.64 -5.38
N GLY A 46 17.51 -4.23 -5.62
CA GLY A 46 17.26 -5.67 -5.39
C GLY A 46 17.13 -6.08 -3.92
N ASN A 47 17.08 -5.12 -3.00
CA ASN A 47 16.81 -5.35 -1.58
C ASN A 47 15.62 -4.52 -1.12
N TYR A 48 15.12 -4.79 0.08
CA TYR A 48 14.12 -3.95 0.74
C TYR A 48 14.79 -3.16 1.85
N ILE A 49 14.58 -1.85 1.84
CA ILE A 49 15.11 -0.92 2.83
C ILE A 49 13.98 -0.18 3.52
N ASN A 50 14.23 0.20 4.77
CA ASN A 50 13.28 0.90 5.62
C ASN A 50 13.78 2.31 6.00
N PHE A 51 12.84 3.20 6.28
CA PHE A 51 13.08 4.56 6.72
C PHE A 51 12.01 5.02 7.71
N PHE A 52 12.41 5.74 8.75
CA PHE A 52 11.51 6.30 9.75
C PHE A 52 11.33 7.80 9.51
N PRO A 53 10.19 8.27 8.97
CA PRO A 53 9.91 9.70 8.85
C PRO A 53 9.91 10.37 10.23
N TYR A 54 10.50 11.56 10.29
CA TYR A 54 10.61 12.36 11.53
C TYR A 54 9.31 13.08 11.93
N HIS A 55 8.26 12.95 11.13
CA HIS A 55 7.02 13.71 11.29
C HIS A 55 6.02 13.01 12.22
N ASN A 56 5.21 13.79 12.92
CA ASN A 56 4.04 13.28 13.62
C ASN A 56 2.91 13.05 12.61
N ILE A 57 2.76 11.82 12.16
CA ILE A 57 1.85 11.43 11.08
C ILE A 57 0.49 11.05 11.66
N LYS A 58 -0.58 11.71 11.20
CA LYS A 58 -1.97 11.40 11.59
C LYS A 58 -2.75 10.65 10.52
N LYS A 59 -2.27 10.70 9.28
CA LYS A 59 -2.91 10.06 8.12
C LYS A 59 -1.86 9.69 7.08
N ILE A 60 -2.10 8.59 6.39
CA ILE A 60 -1.34 8.18 5.21
C ILE A 60 -2.27 8.14 4.00
N THR A 61 -1.78 8.59 2.85
CA THR A 61 -2.47 8.55 1.57
C THR A 61 -1.47 8.33 0.43
N SER A 62 -1.95 8.03 -0.77
CA SER A 62 -1.15 8.16 -2.00
C SER A 62 -1.42 9.49 -2.71
N ASP A 63 -0.61 9.80 -3.72
CA ASP A 63 -0.82 10.87 -4.71
C ASP A 63 -1.80 10.47 -5.83
N GLY A 64 -2.52 9.37 -5.65
CA GLY A 64 -3.49 8.82 -6.59
C GLY A 64 -2.93 7.63 -7.38
N TYR A 65 -3.79 6.96 -8.14
CA TYR A 65 -3.39 5.79 -8.90
C TYR A 65 -3.98 5.77 -10.31
N TRP A 66 -3.09 5.51 -11.27
CA TRP A 66 -3.47 5.12 -12.62
C TRP A 66 -3.45 3.59 -12.69
N THR A 67 -2.35 2.99 -13.13
CA THR A 67 -2.20 1.53 -13.23
C THR A 67 -1.79 0.86 -11.92
N CYS A 68 -1.40 1.61 -10.92
CA CYS A 68 -1.16 1.15 -9.56
C CYS A 68 -2.46 0.92 -8.77
N ALA A 69 -2.33 0.53 -7.50
CA ALA A 69 -3.43 0.36 -6.56
C ALA A 69 -3.03 0.80 -5.15
N GLU A 70 -3.99 1.12 -4.30
CA GLU A 70 -3.79 1.22 -2.86
C GLU A 70 -4.16 -0.09 -2.19
N ILE A 71 -3.28 -0.61 -1.35
CA ILE A 71 -3.56 -1.77 -0.50
C ILE A 71 -3.44 -1.35 0.95
N ILE A 72 -4.52 -1.51 1.70
CA ILE A 72 -4.59 -1.20 3.11
C ILE A 72 -4.92 -2.49 3.86
N GLY A 73 -4.42 -2.63 5.08
CA GLY A 73 -4.77 -3.78 5.87
C GLY A 73 -4.05 -3.85 7.20
N LYS A 74 -4.11 -5.03 7.79
CA LYS A 74 -3.58 -5.29 9.12
C LYS A 74 -2.87 -6.64 9.20
N PHE A 75 -1.79 -6.66 9.97
CA PHE A 75 -1.02 -7.85 10.31
C PHE A 75 -1.50 -8.44 11.65
N ASP A 76 -1.30 -9.75 11.87
CA ASP A 76 -1.69 -10.43 13.12
C ASP A 76 -0.94 -9.94 14.36
N ASN A 77 0.23 -9.33 14.18
CA ASN A 77 1.02 -8.72 15.25
C ASN A 77 0.50 -7.33 15.68
N GLY A 78 -0.65 -6.91 15.13
CA GLY A 78 -1.32 -5.66 15.47
C GLY A 78 -0.91 -4.46 14.62
N LYS A 79 0.16 -4.57 13.82
CA LYS A 79 0.59 -3.49 12.91
C LYS A 79 -0.39 -3.30 11.76
N ASN A 80 -0.61 -2.05 11.39
CA ASN A 80 -1.37 -1.69 10.19
C ASN A 80 -0.41 -1.36 9.05
N PHE A 81 -0.91 -1.44 7.82
CA PHE A 81 -0.15 -1.02 6.64
C PHE A 81 -0.98 -0.28 5.61
N PHE A 82 -0.29 0.54 4.82
CA PHE A 82 -0.80 1.23 3.64
C PHE A 82 0.27 1.14 2.57
N TYR A 83 -0.05 0.55 1.42
CA TYR A 83 0.88 0.29 0.33
C TYR A 83 0.39 0.92 -0.97
N HIS A 84 1.19 1.81 -1.54
CA HIS A 84 0.97 2.29 -2.90
C HIS A 84 1.61 1.28 -3.88
N ALA A 85 0.80 0.33 -4.31
CA ALA A 85 1.21 -0.89 -4.98
C ALA A 85 1.39 -0.73 -6.49
N ILE A 86 2.54 -1.18 -7.01
CA ILE A 86 2.92 -1.05 -8.44
C ILE A 86 2.12 -2.04 -9.32
N THR A 87 2.22 -3.33 -9.00
CA THR A 87 1.55 -4.43 -9.74
C THR A 87 1.28 -5.60 -8.79
N PRO A 88 0.30 -6.48 -9.06
CA PRO A 88 0.03 -7.65 -8.23
C PRO A 88 1.28 -8.52 -7.98
N LYS A 89 2.07 -8.76 -9.03
CA LYS A 89 3.30 -9.57 -8.96
C LYS A 89 4.36 -8.96 -8.03
N LYS A 90 4.61 -7.65 -8.14
CA LYS A 90 5.58 -6.96 -7.25
C LYS A 90 5.05 -6.91 -5.82
N SER A 91 3.76 -6.63 -5.65
CA SER A 91 3.10 -6.63 -4.34
C SER A 91 3.26 -7.97 -3.63
N LYS A 92 3.07 -9.08 -4.36
CA LYS A 92 3.26 -10.42 -3.80
C LYS A 92 4.67 -10.59 -3.22
N LEU A 93 5.71 -10.29 -4.01
CA LEU A 93 7.10 -10.42 -3.57
C LEU A 93 7.40 -9.55 -2.35
N PHE A 94 6.85 -8.32 -2.34
CA PHE A 94 7.05 -7.40 -1.23
C PHE A 94 6.35 -7.87 0.04
N PHE A 95 5.10 -8.31 -0.05
CA PHE A 95 4.39 -8.90 1.10
C PHE A 95 5.08 -10.18 1.59
N ASP A 96 5.50 -11.08 0.70
CA ASP A 96 6.25 -12.30 1.09
C ASP A 96 7.50 -11.94 1.91
N PHE A 97 8.23 -10.89 1.50
CA PHE A 97 9.36 -10.37 2.27
C PHE A 97 8.92 -9.82 3.63
N ILE A 98 7.94 -8.91 3.68
CA ILE A 98 7.47 -8.25 4.90
C ILE A 98 6.95 -9.26 5.92
N LEU A 99 6.15 -10.24 5.46
CA LEU A 99 5.57 -11.28 6.30
C LEU A 99 6.66 -12.17 6.90
N ARG A 100 7.68 -12.54 6.11
CA ARG A 100 8.84 -13.29 6.60
C ARG A 100 9.68 -12.45 7.57
N PHE A 101 9.94 -11.19 7.25
CA PHE A 101 10.78 -10.30 8.04
C PHE A 101 10.19 -10.04 9.44
N PHE A 102 8.88 -9.76 9.51
CA PHE A 102 8.18 -9.56 10.78
C PHE A 102 7.67 -10.84 11.43
N ASN A 103 7.85 -12.00 10.78
CA ASN A 103 7.30 -13.29 11.20
C ASN A 103 5.80 -13.18 11.58
N THR A 104 5.00 -12.71 10.63
CA THR A 104 3.59 -12.33 10.82
C THR A 104 2.72 -12.79 9.63
N SER A 105 1.40 -12.71 9.78
CA SER A 105 0.44 -12.97 8.71
C SER A 105 -0.51 -11.78 8.49
N ILE A 106 -1.12 -11.70 7.30
CA ILE A 106 -2.14 -10.68 7.00
C ILE A 106 -3.50 -11.18 7.52
N ILE A 107 -4.18 -10.36 8.31
CA ILE A 107 -5.51 -10.67 8.86
C ILE A 107 -6.63 -9.85 8.22
N ASP A 108 -6.29 -8.71 7.61
CA ASP A 108 -7.20 -7.87 6.86
C ASP A 108 -6.49 -7.28 5.64
N ILE A 109 -7.20 -7.22 4.51
CA ILE A 109 -6.69 -6.62 3.27
C ILE A 109 -7.82 -6.02 2.44
N GLU A 110 -7.61 -4.79 2.02
CA GLU A 110 -8.51 -4.02 1.18
C GLU A 110 -7.70 -3.40 0.05
N ILE A 111 -8.12 -3.65 -1.19
CA ILE A 111 -7.48 -3.10 -2.38
C ILE A 111 -8.41 -2.07 -3.00
N THR A 112 -7.89 -0.88 -3.27
CA THR A 112 -8.59 0.18 -4.00
C THR A 112 -7.83 0.47 -5.29
N LEU A 113 -8.51 0.41 -6.43
CA LEU A 113 -7.90 0.66 -7.73
C LEU A 113 -8.89 1.23 -8.74
N ASP A 114 -8.37 1.85 -9.79
CA ASP A 114 -9.14 2.20 -10.98
C ASP A 114 -9.22 0.98 -11.92
N PRO A 115 -10.42 0.45 -12.21
CA PRO A 115 -10.57 -0.69 -13.12
C PRO A 115 -10.14 -0.37 -14.56
N ASN A 116 -10.29 0.88 -15.01
CA ASN A 116 -10.04 1.31 -16.38
C ASN A 116 -9.18 2.58 -16.40
N PRO A 117 -7.92 2.54 -15.92
CA PRO A 117 -7.16 3.72 -15.56
C PRO A 117 -6.89 4.70 -16.71
N TYR A 118 -6.91 4.24 -17.95
CA TYR A 118 -6.70 5.08 -19.14
C TYR A 118 -8.00 5.38 -19.91
N ARG A 119 -9.15 4.90 -19.42
CA ARG A 119 -10.49 5.01 -20.04
C ARG A 119 -10.59 4.51 -21.49
N ASN A 120 -9.64 3.71 -21.94
CA ASN A 120 -9.61 3.15 -23.28
C ASN A 120 -9.48 1.63 -23.28
N TRP A 121 -9.47 1.00 -22.10
CA TRP A 121 -9.46 -0.46 -21.99
C TRP A 121 -10.83 -1.05 -22.27
N SER A 122 -10.83 -2.21 -22.91
CA SER A 122 -11.99 -3.07 -23.07
C SER A 122 -12.48 -3.62 -21.74
N GLU A 123 -13.72 -4.11 -21.71
CA GLU A 123 -14.30 -4.79 -20.55
C GLU A 123 -13.44 -5.97 -20.09
N ASN A 124 -12.97 -6.81 -21.02
CA ASN A 124 -12.09 -7.94 -20.73
C ASN A 124 -10.78 -7.52 -20.06
N GLU A 125 -10.16 -6.42 -20.50
CA GLU A 125 -8.93 -5.90 -19.88
C GLU A 125 -9.20 -5.41 -18.44
N CYS A 126 -10.32 -4.74 -18.22
CA CYS A 126 -10.73 -4.27 -16.89
C CYS A 126 -11.01 -5.45 -15.95
N GLU A 127 -11.71 -6.49 -16.44
CA GLU A 127 -12.00 -7.71 -15.70
C GLU A 127 -10.72 -8.48 -15.34
N ASN A 128 -9.81 -8.66 -16.30
CA ASN A 128 -8.51 -9.31 -16.06
C ASN A 128 -7.73 -8.59 -14.96
N ARG A 129 -7.65 -7.26 -15.02
CA ARG A 129 -7.00 -6.46 -13.97
C ARG A 129 -7.64 -6.67 -12.60
N LEU A 130 -8.96 -6.65 -12.51
CA LEU A 130 -9.66 -6.89 -11.24
C LEU A 130 -9.40 -8.30 -10.71
N MET A 131 -9.35 -9.31 -11.59
CA MET A 131 -9.04 -10.69 -11.23
C MET A 131 -7.62 -10.82 -10.69
N GLU A 132 -6.61 -10.22 -11.33
CA GLU A 132 -5.23 -10.29 -10.86
C GLU A 132 -5.06 -9.71 -9.43
N TRP A 133 -5.66 -8.56 -9.16
CA TRP A 133 -5.64 -7.98 -7.81
C TRP A 133 -6.43 -8.81 -6.80
N ARG A 134 -7.56 -9.40 -7.21
CA ARG A 134 -8.35 -10.31 -6.37
C ARG A 134 -7.56 -11.57 -6.00
N ASP A 135 -6.87 -12.14 -6.96
CA ASP A 135 -6.10 -13.36 -6.77
C ASP A 135 -4.89 -13.11 -5.86
N LEU A 136 -4.31 -11.90 -5.90
CA LEU A 136 -3.35 -11.44 -4.89
C LEU A 136 -3.96 -11.44 -3.48
N SER A 137 -5.16 -10.87 -3.29
CA SER A 137 -5.82 -10.88 -1.98
C SER A 137 -6.07 -12.31 -1.50
N TYR A 138 -6.56 -13.20 -2.36
CA TYR A 138 -6.79 -14.60 -2.00
C TYR A 138 -5.53 -15.38 -1.68
N HIS A 139 -4.39 -14.99 -2.26
CA HIS A 139 -3.09 -15.57 -1.91
C HIS A 139 -2.77 -15.40 -0.42
N PHE A 140 -3.07 -14.22 0.14
CA PHE A 140 -2.79 -13.92 1.56
C PHE A 140 -3.99 -14.21 2.48
N LEU A 141 -5.22 -13.98 2.02
CA LEU A 141 -6.46 -14.14 2.78
C LEU A 141 -7.47 -14.98 2.00
N LYS A 142 -7.48 -16.28 2.29
CA LYS A 142 -8.29 -17.29 1.56
C LYS A 142 -9.81 -17.05 1.58
N LYS A 143 -10.32 -16.23 2.49
CA LYS A 143 -11.77 -16.14 2.76
C LYS A 143 -12.41 -14.84 2.26
N THR A 144 -11.66 -13.76 2.12
CA THR A 144 -12.22 -12.43 1.87
C THR A 144 -11.26 -11.58 1.05
N ALA A 145 -11.73 -11.08 -0.08
CA ALA A 145 -11.08 -10.05 -0.86
C ALA A 145 -12.03 -8.85 -0.95
N LYS A 146 -11.67 -7.72 -0.34
CA LYS A 146 -12.40 -6.46 -0.53
C LYS A 146 -11.69 -5.65 -1.60
N ILE A 147 -12.38 -5.44 -2.73
CA ILE A 147 -11.90 -4.61 -3.83
C ILE A 147 -12.85 -3.45 -4.01
N ASN A 148 -12.33 -2.23 -3.85
CA ASN A 148 -13.06 -1.01 -4.15
C ASN A 148 -12.63 -0.48 -5.52
N LYS A 149 -13.62 -0.19 -6.35
CA LYS A 149 -13.42 0.46 -7.64
C LYS A 149 -13.49 1.96 -7.42
N ASN A 150 -12.41 2.68 -7.68
CA ASN A 150 -12.37 4.12 -7.50
C ASN A 150 -11.51 4.75 -8.59
N SER A 151 -11.95 5.89 -9.11
CA SER A 151 -11.26 6.65 -10.13
C SER A 151 -10.81 7.97 -9.54
N ASN A 152 -9.59 8.03 -9.03
CA ASN A 152 -9.09 9.19 -8.29
C ASN A 152 -8.08 10.06 -9.05
N MET A 153 -7.68 9.66 -10.28
CA MET A 153 -6.84 10.45 -11.16
C MET A 153 -7.66 11.03 -12.32
N PRO A 154 -7.46 12.32 -12.67
CA PRO A 154 -8.00 12.91 -13.89
C PRO A 154 -7.28 12.37 -15.12
N ILE A 155 -7.98 12.33 -16.25
CA ILE A 155 -7.45 11.89 -17.56
C ILE A 155 -6.69 13.03 -18.23
#